data_AF-A0A0B2BW72-F1
#
_entry.id   AF-A0A0B2BW72-F1
#
_cell.length_a   1.000
_cell.length_b   1.000
_cell.length_c   1.000
_cell.angle_alpha   90.00
_cell.angle_beta   90.00
_cell.angle_gamma   90.00
#
_symmetry.space_group_name_H-M   'P 1'
#
loop_
_entity.id
_entity.type
_entity.pdbx_description
1 polymer ?
#
loop_
_entity_poly.entity_id
_entity_poly.type
_entity_poly.pdbx_seq_one_letter_code
_entity_poly.pdbx_strand_id
1 'polypeptide(L)'
;MRTMTTASGPQPDSGPGYGATMWLFGPEQGLPEGSYAAQGSRGQYVMVIPSRHLVVIRRGEDPGSARFDIARFAADVAGALT
;
A
#
# COMPACT_ATOMS: atom_id res chain seq x y z
N MET A 1 1.46 0.80 -17.39
CA MET A 1 1.33 0.90 -15.92
C MET A 1 1.64 2.29 -15.36
N ARG A 2 2.41 3.16 -16.04
CA ARG A 2 2.77 4.52 -15.56
C ARG A 2 1.58 5.37 -15.08
N THR A 3 0.40 5.20 -15.70
CA THR A 3 -0.81 5.94 -15.38
C THR A 3 -1.38 5.65 -13.99
N MET A 4 -1.15 4.46 -13.41
CA MET A 4 -1.71 4.06 -12.11
C MET A 4 -0.83 4.41 -10.91
N THR A 5 0.47 4.61 -11.10
CA THR A 5 1.45 4.83 -10.02
C THR A 5 1.99 6.26 -9.98
N THR A 6 1.36 7.19 -10.71
CA THR A 6 1.73 8.60 -10.69
C THR A 6 0.73 9.36 -9.82
N ALA A 7 1.24 10.13 -8.86
CA ALA A 7 0.41 11.00 -8.03
C ALA A 7 -0.39 11.96 -8.92
N SER A 8 -1.69 12.13 -8.63
CA SER A 8 -2.56 13.02 -9.40
C SER A 8 -3.67 13.61 -8.56
N GLY A 9 -4.04 14.86 -8.85
CA GLY A 9 -5.01 15.61 -8.05
C GLY A 9 -4.49 15.98 -6.65
N PRO A 10 -5.37 16.42 -5.75
CA PRO A 10 -5.01 16.75 -4.37
C PRO A 10 -4.34 15.56 -3.68
N GLN A 11 -3.22 15.82 -3.01
CA GLN A 11 -2.49 14.81 -2.26
C GLN A 11 -2.79 14.92 -0.77
N PRO A 12 -2.74 13.80 -0.02
CA PRO A 12 -2.77 13.83 1.43
C PRO A 12 -1.61 14.67 1.98
N ASP A 13 -1.86 15.42 3.06
CA ASP A 13 -0.80 16.19 3.74
C ASP A 13 0.26 15.28 4.39
N SER A 14 -0.09 14.02 4.65
CA SER A 14 0.81 13.01 5.22
C SER A 14 0.41 11.59 4.82
N GLY A 15 1.38 10.69 4.89
CA GLY A 15 1.20 9.27 4.56
C GLY A 15 1.41 9.00 3.06
N PRO A 16 0.93 7.83 2.56
CA PRO A 16 1.08 7.46 1.17
C PRO A 16 0.37 8.45 0.24
N GLY A 17 0.94 8.69 -0.95
CA GLY A 17 0.32 9.50 -1.99
C GLY A 17 -0.94 8.86 -2.56
N TYR A 18 -1.60 9.56 -3.48
CA TYR A 18 -2.81 9.04 -4.12
C TYR A 18 -2.84 9.35 -5.63
N GLY A 19 -3.27 8.37 -6.42
CA GLY A 19 -3.39 8.53 -7.86
C GLY A 19 -4.24 7.45 -8.49
N ALA A 20 -5.08 7.83 -9.45
CA ALA A 20 -5.89 6.92 -10.24
C ALA A 20 -6.78 5.93 -9.45
N THR A 21 -7.19 6.26 -8.21
CA THR A 21 -7.90 5.43 -7.21
C THR A 21 -7.05 4.51 -6.33
N MET A 22 -5.73 4.71 -6.31
CA MET A 22 -4.77 3.89 -5.58
C MET A 22 -3.98 4.74 -4.59
N TRP A 23 -3.66 4.15 -3.44
CA TRP A 23 -2.67 4.66 -2.51
C TRP A 23 -1.27 4.30 -3.01
N LEU A 24 -0.37 5.27 -3.03
CA LEU A 24 0.97 5.17 -3.58
C LEU A 24 1.99 5.12 -2.45
N PHE A 25 2.75 4.04 -2.41
CA PHE A 25 3.74 3.75 -1.38
C PHE A 25 5.16 3.82 -1.95
N GLY A 26 6.11 4.09 -1.07
CA GLY A 26 7.53 4.05 -1.42
C GLY A 26 8.44 3.92 -0.19
N PRO A 27 9.72 4.29 -0.34
CA PRO A 27 10.73 4.12 0.71
C PRO A 27 10.36 4.79 2.03
N GLU A 28 9.62 5.91 2.00
CA GLU A 28 9.13 6.59 3.19
C GLU A 28 8.17 5.73 4.04
N GLN A 29 7.52 4.74 3.44
CA GLN A 29 6.67 3.76 4.13
C GLN A 29 7.35 2.39 4.26
N GLY A 30 8.66 2.31 4.03
CA GLY A 30 9.43 1.07 4.12
C GLY A 30 9.21 0.08 2.96
N LEU A 31 8.59 0.53 1.86
CA LEU A 31 8.30 -0.30 0.70
C LEU A 31 9.15 0.10 -0.52
N PRO A 32 9.41 -0.81 -1.46
CA PRO A 32 10.06 -0.44 -2.72
C PRO A 32 9.29 0.65 -3.47
N GLU A 33 10.01 1.52 -4.18
CA GLU A 33 9.41 2.54 -5.03
C GLU A 33 8.42 1.93 -6.03
N GLY A 34 7.29 2.60 -6.23
CA GLY A 34 6.23 2.13 -7.12
C GLY A 34 5.35 1.02 -6.52
N SER A 35 5.44 0.78 -5.20
CA SER A 35 4.44 -0.02 -4.49
C SER A 35 3.13 0.76 -4.40
N TYR A 36 2.00 0.07 -4.44
CA TYR A 36 0.69 0.71 -4.38
C TYR A 36 -0.36 -0.21 -3.79
N ALA A 37 -1.45 0.36 -3.26
CA ALA A 37 -2.53 -0.43 -2.74
C ALA A 37 -3.93 0.14 -3.04
N ALA A 38 -4.87 -0.75 -3.30
CA ALA A 38 -6.29 -0.47 -3.09
C ALA A 38 -6.62 -0.75 -1.63
N GLN A 39 -7.30 0.20 -0.96
CA GLN A 39 -7.68 0.08 0.45
C GLN A 39 -9.18 0.27 0.62
N GLY A 40 -9.79 -0.64 1.39
CA GLY A 40 -11.18 -0.57 1.79
C GLY A 40 -11.33 -0.37 3.30
N SER A 41 -12.54 -0.04 3.71
CA SER A 41 -12.87 0.18 5.13
C SER A 41 -12.56 -1.04 5.98
N ARG A 42 -12.15 -0.82 7.24
CA ARG A 42 -11.95 -1.88 8.26
C ARG A 42 -10.92 -2.94 7.88
N GLY A 43 -9.87 -2.51 7.19
CA GLY A 43 -8.67 -3.32 7.05
C GLY A 43 -8.63 -4.21 5.82
N GLN A 44 -9.37 -3.84 4.77
CA GLN A 44 -9.29 -4.50 3.48
C GLN A 44 -8.13 -3.90 2.68
N TYR A 45 -7.19 -4.73 2.23
CA TYR A 45 -6.03 -4.27 1.47
C TYR A 45 -5.70 -5.20 0.31
N VAL A 46 -5.35 -4.60 -0.82
CA VAL A 46 -4.63 -5.24 -1.92
C VAL A 46 -3.35 -4.43 -2.13
N MET A 47 -2.24 -4.88 -1.54
CA MET A 47 -0.93 -4.25 -1.68
C MET A 47 -0.16 -4.94 -2.80
N VAL A 48 0.38 -4.17 -3.73
CA VAL A 48 1.18 -4.66 -4.86
C VAL A 48 2.59 -4.11 -4.74
N ILE A 49 3.58 -4.99 -4.81
CA ILE A 49 5.01 -4.65 -4.81
C ILE A 49 5.61 -5.18 -6.12
N PRO A 50 5.55 -4.40 -7.22
CA PRO A 50 5.91 -4.88 -8.55
C PRO A 50 7.34 -5.39 -8.65
N SER A 51 8.31 -4.70 -8.06
CA SER A 51 9.73 -5.07 -8.08
C SER A 51 10.04 -6.39 -7.36
N ARG A 52 9.08 -6.90 -6.56
CA ARG A 52 9.16 -8.18 -5.85
C ARG A 52 8.25 -9.25 -6.43
N HIS A 53 7.53 -8.93 -7.51
CA HIS A 53 6.51 -9.81 -8.11
C HIS A 53 5.50 -10.31 -7.06
N LEU A 54 5.17 -9.45 -6.10
CA LEU A 54 4.41 -9.82 -4.91
C LEU A 54 3.10 -9.02 -4.84
N VAL A 55 2.03 -9.73 -4.50
CA VAL A 55 0.74 -9.16 -4.12
C VAL A 55 0.37 -9.69 -2.74
N VAL A 56 0.12 -8.79 -1.79
CA VAL A 56 -0.35 -9.12 -0.45
C VAL A 56 -1.82 -8.71 -0.34
N ILE A 57 -2.69 -9.70 -0.17
CA ILE A 57 -4.13 -9.48 0.02
C ILE A 57 -4.46 -9.74 1.49
N ARG A 58 -5.08 -8.76 2.14
CA ARG A 58 -5.65 -8.90 3.47
C ARG A 58 -7.14 -8.66 3.41
N ARG A 59 -7.90 -9.62 3.93
CA ARG A 59 -9.30 -9.42 4.30
C ARG A 59 -9.38 -9.25 5.81
N GLY A 60 -9.80 -8.07 6.26
CA GLY A 60 -9.90 -7.68 7.65
C GLY A 60 -11.32 -7.29 8.07
N GLU A 61 -11.52 -7.23 9.37
CA GLU A 61 -12.70 -6.65 10.03
C GLU A 61 -12.19 -5.93 11.27
N ASP A 62 -11.36 -4.91 11.03
CA ASP A 62 -10.69 -4.20 12.10
C ASP A 62 -11.73 -3.43 12.95
N PRO A 63 -11.66 -3.50 14.30
CA PRO A 63 -12.45 -2.66 15.16
C PRO A 63 -12.00 -1.20 15.00
N GLY A 64 -12.93 -0.26 15.11
CA GLY A 64 -12.82 1.08 14.50
C GLY A 64 -11.52 1.86 14.77
N SER A 65 -10.93 1.74 15.96
CA SER A 65 -9.69 2.44 16.32
C SER A 65 -8.41 1.66 16.01
N ALA A 66 -8.47 0.34 15.82
CA ALA A 66 -7.30 -0.51 15.63
C ALA A 66 -7.02 -0.72 14.14
N ARG A 67 -6.33 0.21 13.49
CA ARG A 67 -5.94 0.06 12.08
C ARG A 67 -4.78 -0.91 11.93
N PHE A 68 -4.91 -1.86 11.01
CA PHE A 68 -3.79 -2.72 10.62
C PHE A 68 -2.76 -1.95 9.80
N ASP A 69 -1.48 -2.08 10.17
CA ASP A 69 -0.37 -1.50 9.43
C ASP A 69 0.03 -2.41 8.26
N ILE A 70 -0.63 -2.21 7.11
CA ILE A 70 -0.35 -2.99 5.91
C ILE A 70 1.05 -2.72 5.34
N ALA A 71 1.61 -1.52 5.53
CA ALA A 71 2.89 -1.15 4.94
C ALA A 71 4.02 -1.92 5.62
N ARG A 72 4.06 -1.88 6.97
CA ARG A 72 5.02 -2.66 7.75
C ARG A 72 4.89 -4.15 7.47
N PHE A 73 3.67 -4.69 7.51
CA PHE A 73 3.45 -6.10 7.25
C PHE A 73 3.93 -6.52 5.85
N ALA A 74 3.63 -5.74 4.82
CA ALA A 74 4.05 -6.05 3.45
C ALA A 74 5.58 -5.95 3.27
N ALA A 75 6.24 -5.01 3.95
CA ALA A 75 7.70 -4.92 3.98
C ALA A 75 8.33 -6.15 4.63
N ASP A 76 7.79 -6.61 5.76
CA ASP A 76 8.25 -7.81 6.46
C ASP A 76 8.09 -9.06 5.58
N VAL A 77 6.94 -9.24 4.92
CA VAL A 77 6.71 -10.35 3.97
C VAL A 77 7.69 -10.28 2.80
N ALA A 78 7.89 -9.10 2.21
CA ALA A 78 8.84 -8.94 1.10
C ALA A 78 10.30 -9.24 1.52
N GLY A 79 10.66 -8.96 2.78
CA GLY A 79 11.95 -9.31 3.36
C GLY A 79 12.12 -10.80 3.65
N ALA A 80 11.03 -11.51 3.95
CA ALA A 80 11.06 -12.95 4.26
C ALA A 80 11.12 -13.87 3.02
N LEU A 81 10.75 -13.36 1.84
CA LEU A 81 10.69 -14.11 0.58
C LEU A 81 11.99 -14.05 -0.25
N THR A 82 13.07 -13.51 0.32
CA THR A 82 14.41 -13.45 -0.31
C THR A 82 15.16 -14.76 -0.25
#